data_AF-A0A833QQT5-F1
#
_entry.id   AF-A0A833QQT5-F1
#
_cell.length_a   1.000
_cell.length_b   1.000
_cell.length_c   1.000
_cell.angle_alpha   90.00
_cell.angle_beta   90.00
_cell.angle_gamma   90.00
#
_symmetry.space_group_name_H-M   'P 1'
#
loop_
_entity.id
_entity.type
_entity.pdbx_description
1 polymer ?
#
loop_
_entity_poly.entity_id
_entity_poly.type
_entity_poly.pdbx_seq_one_letter_code
_entity_poly.pdbx_strand_id
1 'polypeptide(L)'
;MNSLIGIGRTRLGWKCDKLDRLGKLSQPKDDTWSDCAKNGYAVKPRKGDALLFFSLHPDATTDESSLHGSCPVIKGEKWSATKWIHVKSFDRVIPQQSADGCEDQNEQCASWAAVGECAKNPNYMVGNKNSPGFCRKSCGVCSQ
;
A
#
# COMPACT_ATOMS: atom_id res chain seq x y z
N MET A 1 -11.07 2.71 -3.11
CA MET A 1 -10.79 1.26 -3.08
C MET A 1 -10.89 0.83 -1.64
N ASN A 2 -12.01 0.21 -1.29
CA ASN A 2 -12.33 -0.19 0.07
C ASN A 2 -11.57 -1.46 0.41
N SER A 3 -11.08 -1.59 1.65
CA SER A 3 -11.02 -2.89 2.35
C SER A 3 -10.66 -2.70 3.83
N LEU A 4 -11.50 -3.28 4.69
CA LEU A 4 -11.37 -3.34 6.14
C LEU A 4 -10.06 -4.02 6.60
N ILE A 5 -9.71 -3.78 7.86
CA ILE A 5 -8.80 -4.63 8.64
C ILE A 5 -9.41 -6.04 8.69
N GLY A 6 -8.97 -6.91 7.79
CA GLY A 6 -9.24 -8.34 7.86
C GLY A 6 -8.05 -9.03 8.52
N ILE A 7 -8.25 -9.66 9.67
CA ILE A 7 -7.46 -10.85 10.01
C ILE A 7 -7.88 -11.91 8.99
N GLY A 8 -7.27 -11.87 7.82
CA GLY A 8 -7.50 -12.84 6.78
C GLY A 8 -6.96 -14.17 7.29
N ARG A 9 -7.86 -15.07 7.72
CA ARG A 9 -7.60 -16.51 7.60
C ARG A 9 -7.42 -16.76 6.12
N THR A 10 -6.21 -16.60 5.60
CA THR A 10 -5.92 -16.99 4.22
C THR A 10 -5.84 -18.52 4.22
N ARG A 11 -7.01 -19.16 4.33
CA ARG A 11 -7.22 -20.41 3.60
C ARG A 11 -7.17 -19.99 2.14
N LEU A 12 -5.96 -19.84 1.59
CA LEU A 12 -5.71 -19.74 0.17
C LEU A 12 -6.04 -21.11 -0.44
N GLY A 13 -7.32 -21.47 -0.42
CA GLY A 13 -7.88 -22.46 -1.31
C GLY A 13 -8.07 -21.80 -2.67
N TRP A 14 -6.97 -21.41 -3.30
CA TRP A 14 -6.98 -21.27 -4.76
C TRP A 14 -6.82 -22.69 -5.27
N LYS A 15 -7.92 -23.30 -5.74
CA LYS A 15 -7.77 -24.23 -6.85
C LYS A 15 -7.23 -23.38 -8.02
N CYS A 16 -5.91 -23.28 -8.10
CA CYS A 16 -5.27 -22.96 -9.37
C CYS A 16 -5.38 -24.23 -10.20
N ASP A 17 -6.47 -24.34 -10.97
CA ASP A 17 -6.64 -25.37 -11.98
C ASP A 17 -5.64 -25.13 -13.12
N LYS A 18 -4.39 -25.58 -12.91
CA LYS A 18 -3.60 -26.23 -13.95
C LYS A 18 -2.96 -27.46 -13.32
N LEU A 19 -3.67 -28.57 -13.46
CA LEU A 19 -3.20 -29.91 -13.12
C LEU A 19 -2.03 -30.29 -14.03
N ASP A 20 -0.94 -30.75 -13.42
CA ASP A 20 -0.05 -31.68 -14.12
C ASP A 20 -0.81 -32.98 -14.45
N ARG A 21 -0.33 -33.75 -15.42
CA ARG A 21 -0.94 -35.01 -15.89
C ARG A 21 -1.09 -36.09 -14.78
N LEU A 22 -0.54 -35.83 -13.58
CA LEU A 22 -0.61 -36.63 -12.35
C LEU A 22 -1.05 -35.83 -11.09
N GLY A 23 -1.40 -34.55 -11.22
CA GLY A 23 -2.13 -33.81 -10.18
C GLY A 23 -1.46 -33.63 -8.81
N LYS A 24 -0.12 -33.64 -8.71
CA LYS A 24 0.59 -33.39 -7.44
C LYS A 24 1.76 -32.42 -7.61
N LEU A 25 1.70 -31.27 -6.92
CA LEU A 25 2.87 -30.50 -6.52
C LEU A 25 3.61 -31.31 -5.44
N SER A 26 4.47 -32.24 -5.83
CA SER A 26 5.24 -33.06 -4.89
C SER A 26 6.68 -32.54 -4.79
N GLN A 27 6.86 -31.45 -4.04
CA GLN A 27 8.20 -31.10 -3.55
C GLN A 27 8.33 -31.50 -2.07
N PRO A 28 9.42 -32.16 -1.65
CA PRO A 28 9.68 -32.41 -0.24
C PRO A 28 9.83 -31.08 0.52
N LYS A 29 9.38 -31.05 1.79
CA LYS A 29 9.56 -29.90 2.67
C LYS A 29 10.99 -29.93 3.22
N ASP A 30 11.94 -29.43 2.44
CA ASP A 30 13.35 -29.30 2.82
C ASP A 30 13.78 -27.82 2.85
N ASP A 31 15.09 -27.58 2.96
CA ASP A 31 15.62 -26.23 3.00
C ASP A 31 15.69 -25.51 1.64
N THR A 32 15.37 -26.22 0.56
CA THR A 32 15.42 -25.67 -0.80
C THR A 32 14.21 -24.79 -1.11
N TRP A 33 14.34 -24.01 -2.20
CA TRP A 33 13.26 -23.17 -2.71
C TRP A 33 12.28 -23.99 -3.55
N SER A 34 10.99 -23.68 -3.42
CA SER A 34 9.98 -24.24 -4.31
C SER A 34 10.13 -23.70 -5.74
N ASP A 35 9.58 -24.39 -6.74
CA ASP A 35 9.71 -23.95 -8.14
C ASP A 35 9.13 -22.56 -8.39
N CYS A 36 8.03 -22.22 -7.70
CA CYS A 36 7.49 -20.86 -7.69
C CYS A 36 8.47 -19.84 -7.09
N ALA A 37 9.15 -20.19 -5.99
CA ALA A 37 10.05 -19.30 -5.28
C ALA A 37 11.40 -19.09 -5.97
N LYS A 38 11.74 -19.92 -6.97
CA LYS A 38 12.96 -19.75 -7.78
C LYS A 38 12.84 -18.60 -8.79
N ASN A 39 11.61 -18.24 -9.17
CA ASN A 39 11.34 -17.21 -10.17
C ASN A 39 11.19 -15.83 -9.51
N GLY A 40 12.31 -15.21 -9.15
CA GLY A 40 12.36 -13.85 -8.61
C GLY A 40 12.79 -13.78 -7.13
N TYR A 41 12.47 -12.67 -6.47
CA TYR A 41 12.80 -12.45 -5.06
C TYR A 41 11.79 -13.16 -4.16
N ALA A 42 12.24 -14.17 -3.44
CA ALA A 42 11.42 -14.94 -2.51
C ALA A 42 11.90 -14.82 -1.06
N VAL A 43 10.94 -14.78 -0.13
CA VAL A 43 11.21 -14.77 1.31
C VAL A 43 10.60 -16.02 1.94
N LYS A 44 11.43 -16.77 2.69
CA LYS A 44 10.98 -17.97 3.38
C LYS A 44 10.19 -17.56 4.63
N PRO A 45 8.94 -17.99 4.80
CA PRO A 45 8.13 -17.57 5.94
C PRO A 45 8.64 -18.22 7.23
N ARG A 46 8.97 -17.40 8.24
CA ARG A 46 9.25 -17.84 9.62
C ARG A 46 8.27 -17.13 10.57
N LYS A 47 7.85 -17.84 11.62
CA LYS A 47 6.94 -17.27 12.62
C LYS A 47 7.61 -16.08 13.30
N GLY A 48 6.96 -14.92 13.27
CA GLY A 48 7.45 -13.69 13.88
C GLY A 48 8.09 -12.71 12.89
N ASP A 49 8.49 -13.16 11.70
CA ASP A 49 9.06 -12.29 10.68
C ASP A 49 7.98 -11.43 10.01
N ALA A 50 8.33 -10.20 9.65
CA ALA A 50 7.49 -9.28 8.89
C ALA A 50 8.21 -8.83 7.62
N LEU A 51 7.47 -8.68 6.52
CA LEU A 51 7.94 -8.12 5.26
C LEU A 51 7.22 -6.80 5.02
N LEU A 52 7.99 -5.73 4.82
CA LEU A 52 7.49 -4.42 4.41
C LEU A 52 7.98 -4.12 3.00
N PHE A 53 7.07 -3.68 2.14
CA PHE A 53 7.37 -3.18 0.80
C PHE A 53 6.43 -2.01 0.50
N PHE A 54 6.86 -1.11 -0.38
CA PHE A 54 6.06 0.02 -0.84
C PHE A 54 5.41 -0.33 -2.18
N SER A 55 4.11 -0.04 -2.32
CA SER A 55 3.38 -0.25 -3.58
C SER A 55 3.36 1.00 -4.47
N LEU A 56 3.97 2.10 -4.01
CA LEU A 56 3.98 3.39 -4.67
C LEU A 56 5.40 3.96 -4.69
N HIS A 57 5.74 4.66 -5.77
CA HIS A 57 6.90 5.53 -5.83
C HIS A 57 6.69 6.80 -4.97
N PRO A 58 7.76 7.57 -4.67
CA PRO A 58 7.64 8.82 -3.91
C PRO A 58 6.73 9.87 -4.56
N ASP A 59 6.55 9.80 -5.88
CA ASP A 59 5.62 10.66 -6.65
C ASP A 59 4.15 10.18 -6.60
N ALA A 60 3.87 9.14 -5.80
CA ALA A 60 2.57 8.49 -5.63
C ALA A 60 2.05 7.72 -6.86
N THR A 61 2.90 7.43 -7.85
CA THR A 61 2.58 6.49 -8.93
C THR A 61 2.74 5.04 -8.45
N THR A 62 2.02 4.09 -9.05
CA THR A 62 2.12 2.66 -8.71
C THR A 62 3.49 2.10 -9.09
N ASP A 63 4.11 1.37 -8.17
CA ASP A 63 5.38 0.69 -8.43
C ASP A 63 5.13 -0.72 -8.98
N GLU A 64 5.36 -0.94 -10.27
CA GLU A 64 5.19 -2.25 -10.91
C GLU A 64 6.18 -3.30 -10.40
N SER A 65 7.36 -2.88 -9.91
CA SER A 65 8.35 -3.78 -9.33
C SER A 65 7.92 -4.34 -7.97
N SER A 66 6.90 -3.73 -7.34
CA SER A 66 6.31 -4.18 -6.09
C SER A 66 5.29 -5.33 -6.26
N LEU A 67 5.05 -5.78 -7.50
CA LEU A 67 4.15 -6.90 -7.76
C LEU A 67 4.64 -8.14 -7.02
N HIS A 68 3.80 -8.65 -6.14
CA HIS A 68 4.14 -9.75 -5.26
C HIS A 68 3.00 -10.76 -5.17
N GLY A 69 3.34 -11.98 -4.79
CA GLY A 69 2.39 -13.06 -4.61
C GLY A 69 2.88 -14.06 -3.58
N SER A 70 1.98 -14.91 -3.11
CA SER A 70 2.36 -16.06 -2.30
C SER A 70 2.44 -17.30 -3.18
N CYS A 71 3.57 -18.00 -3.10
CA CYS A 71 3.65 -19.35 -3.65
C CYS A 71 2.66 -20.30 -2.96
N PRO A 72 2.20 -21.36 -3.65
CA PRO A 72 1.35 -22.40 -3.08
C PRO A 72 2.00 -23.09 -1.87
N VAL A 73 1.19 -23.45 -0.87
CA VAL A 73 1.66 -24.22 0.30
C VAL A 73 1.77 -25.70 -0.08
N ILE A 74 2.99 -26.23 -0.09
CA ILE A 74 3.24 -27.63 -0.48
C ILE A 74 2.79 -28.61 0.62
N LYS A 75 2.99 -28.26 1.91
CA LYS A 75 2.61 -29.11 3.06
C LYS A 75 2.19 -28.25 4.26
N GLY A 76 1.05 -28.59 4.86
CA GLY A 76 0.50 -27.93 6.05
C GLY A 76 -0.28 -26.67 5.72
N GLU A 77 -0.28 -25.71 6.64
CA GLU A 77 -0.96 -24.42 6.48
C GLU A 77 0.04 -23.26 6.71
N LYS A 78 -0.13 -22.16 5.98
CA LYS A 78 0.61 -20.91 6.16
C LYS A 78 -0.36 -19.84 6.63
N TRP A 79 0.02 -19.12 7.69
CA TRP A 79 -0.74 -18.01 8.25
C TRP A 79 0.03 -16.71 8.08
N SER A 80 -0.64 -15.66 7.62
CA SER A 80 -0.07 -14.31 7.47
C SER A 80 -1.12 -13.27 7.84
N ALA A 81 -0.66 -12.16 8.41
CA ALA A 81 -1.48 -10.99 8.66
C ALA A 81 -0.95 -9.82 7.82
N THR A 82 -1.81 -9.23 7.00
CA THR A 82 -1.46 -8.10 6.14
C THR A 82 -2.01 -6.81 6.75
N LYS A 83 -1.14 -5.82 6.97
CA LYS A 83 -1.54 -4.47 7.36
C LYS A 83 -1.25 -3.52 6.21
N TRP A 84 -2.29 -2.89 5.67
CA TRP A 84 -2.17 -1.86 4.66
C TRP A 84 -2.05 -0.48 5.33
N ILE A 85 -1.03 0.28 4.96
CA ILE A 85 -0.81 1.65 5.46
C ILE A 85 -1.08 2.60 4.30
N HIS A 86 -1.97 3.56 4.51
CA HIS A 86 -2.41 4.47 3.46
C HIS A 86 -1.78 5.84 3.65
N VAL A 87 -1.40 6.46 2.53
CA VAL A 87 -0.85 7.83 2.50
C VAL A 87 -1.89 8.86 2.94
N LYS A 88 -3.19 8.55 2.84
CA LYS A 88 -4.29 9.40 3.31
C LYS A 88 -5.18 8.61 4.27
N SER A 89 -5.84 9.32 5.17
CA SER A 89 -6.87 8.72 6.04
C SER A 89 -7.94 8.02 5.19
N PHE A 90 -8.33 6.83 5.65
CA PHE A 90 -9.47 6.11 5.09
C PHE A 90 -10.80 6.70 5.51
N ASP A 91 -10.82 7.36 6.66
CA ASP A 91 -11.98 8.07 7.19
C ASP A 91 -12.18 9.34 6.37
N ARG A 92 -12.54 9.16 5.10
CA ARG A 92 -13.20 10.20 4.32
C ARG A 92 -14.62 10.29 4.86
N VAL A 93 -14.77 10.90 6.04
CA VAL A 93 -15.96 11.71 6.26
C VAL A 93 -15.91 12.69 5.11
N ILE A 94 -16.77 12.54 4.09
CA ILE A 94 -16.95 13.57 3.08
C ILE A 94 -17.41 14.77 3.91
N PRO A 95 -16.58 15.80 4.17
CA PRO A 95 -17.15 17.02 4.64
C PRO A 95 -17.97 17.46 3.44
N GLN A 96 -19.28 17.57 3.61
CA GLN A 96 -20.04 18.45 2.73
C GLN A 96 -19.18 19.69 2.57
N GLN A 97 -18.84 20.00 1.33
CA GLN A 97 -18.01 21.11 0.94
C GLN A 97 -18.42 22.34 1.77
N SER A 98 -17.67 22.64 2.83
CA SER A 98 -17.55 24.03 3.21
C SER A 98 -16.70 24.59 2.09
N ALA A 99 -17.37 25.30 1.17
CA ALA A 99 -16.74 26.06 0.11
C ALA A 99 -15.70 27.09 0.64
N ASP A 100 -15.60 27.23 1.96
CA ASP A 100 -14.77 28.16 2.71
C ASP A 100 -13.65 27.52 3.55
N GLY A 101 -13.49 26.20 3.56
CA GLY A 101 -12.49 25.52 4.40
C GLY A 101 -11.06 25.63 3.86
N CYS A 102 -10.54 26.84 3.66
CA CYS A 102 -9.12 27.05 3.35
C CYS A 102 -8.30 27.34 4.60
N GLU A 103 -7.91 26.27 5.27
CA GLU A 103 -7.08 26.32 6.46
C GLU A 103 -5.86 25.43 6.28
N ASP A 104 -4.81 25.72 7.05
CA ASP A 104 -3.66 24.83 7.16
C ASP A 104 -4.01 23.71 8.16
N GLN A 105 -3.88 22.47 7.72
CA GLN A 105 -4.19 21.30 8.53
C GLN A 105 -2.99 20.83 9.36
N ASN A 106 -1.85 21.52 9.27
CA ASN A 106 -0.63 21.21 10.00
C ASN A 106 0.06 22.49 10.49
N GLU A 107 0.54 22.47 11.73
CA GLU A 107 1.27 23.59 12.34
C GLU A 107 2.56 23.95 11.57
N GLN A 108 3.15 22.99 10.85
CA GLN A 108 4.38 23.16 10.08
C GLN A 108 4.15 23.75 8.68
N CYS A 109 2.89 23.93 8.24
CA CYS A 109 2.58 24.43 6.91
C CYS A 109 3.28 25.76 6.57
N ALA A 110 3.35 26.69 7.53
CA ALA A 110 4.02 27.98 7.33
C ALA A 110 5.54 27.81 7.11
N SER A 111 6.19 26.99 7.94
CA SER A 111 7.62 26.69 7.83
C SER A 111 7.95 25.99 6.51
N TRP A 112 7.12 25.03 6.10
CA TRP A 112 7.27 24.32 4.84
C TRP A 112 7.06 25.22 3.63
N ALA A 113 6.04 26.08 3.66
CA ALA A 113 5.84 27.09 2.63
C ALA A 113 7.05 28.03 2.52
N ALA A 114 7.63 28.46 3.65
CA ALA A 114 8.80 29.33 3.69
C ALA A 114 10.06 28.68 3.05
N VAL A 115 10.22 27.36 3.11
CA VAL A 115 11.33 26.63 2.45
C VAL A 115 10.99 26.15 1.03
N GLY A 116 9.84 26.58 0.49
CA GLY A 116 9.43 26.37 -0.89
C GLY A 116 8.66 25.07 -1.17
N GLU A 117 8.09 24.42 -0.15
CA GLU A 117 7.35 23.16 -0.34
C GLU A 117 6.11 23.32 -1.22
N CYS A 118 5.53 24.51 -1.33
CA CYS A 118 4.40 24.74 -2.23
C CYS A 118 4.72 24.40 -3.70
N ALA A 119 5.98 24.58 -4.13
CA ALA A 119 6.45 24.22 -5.46
C ALA A 119 7.08 22.82 -5.53
N LYS A 120 7.77 22.40 -4.47
CA LYS A 120 8.43 21.08 -4.40
C LYS A 120 7.46 19.93 -4.16
N ASN A 121 6.40 20.16 -3.39
CA ASN A 121 5.38 19.18 -3.03
C ASN A 121 3.95 19.73 -3.22
N PRO A 122 3.57 20.12 -4.45
CA PRO A 122 2.31 20.80 -4.72
C PRO A 122 1.08 19.93 -4.43
N ASN A 123 1.20 18.60 -4.57
CA ASN A 123 0.11 17.66 -4.30
C ASN A 123 -0.30 17.62 -2.81
N TYR A 124 0.67 17.70 -1.91
CA TYR A 124 0.40 17.76 -0.47
C TYR A 124 -0.01 19.18 -0.07
N MET A 125 0.74 20.19 -0.53
CA MET A 125 0.56 21.55 -0.04
C MET A 125 -0.68 22.23 -0.63
N VAL A 126 -0.85 22.20 -1.96
CA VAL A 126 -1.91 22.91 -2.70
C VAL A 126 -3.06 21.96 -3.09
N GLY A 127 -2.72 20.74 -3.51
CA GLY A 127 -3.67 19.75 -4.03
C GLY A 127 -4.04 19.96 -5.50
N ASN A 128 -5.15 19.36 -5.91
CA ASN A 128 -5.67 19.42 -7.27
C ASN A 128 -7.20 19.64 -7.30
N LYS A 129 -7.79 19.69 -8.49
CA LYS A 129 -9.23 19.95 -8.70
C LYS A 129 -10.15 18.98 -7.96
N ASN A 130 -9.70 17.75 -7.68
CA ASN A 130 -10.50 16.68 -7.07
C ASN A 130 -10.14 16.45 -5.60
N SER A 131 -9.08 17.09 -5.08
CA SER A 131 -8.57 16.85 -3.73
C SER A 131 -7.77 18.08 -3.29
N PRO A 132 -8.31 18.94 -2.41
CA PRO A 132 -7.58 20.08 -1.88
C PRO A 132 -6.35 19.60 -1.09
N GLY A 133 -5.28 20.40 -1.15
CA GLY A 133 -4.08 20.20 -0.34
C GLY A 133 -4.30 20.59 1.12
N PHE A 134 -3.32 20.27 1.93
CA PHE A 134 -3.36 20.39 3.39
C PHE A 134 -2.79 21.72 3.90
N CYS A 135 -2.03 22.45 3.09
CA CYS A 135 -1.35 23.70 3.47
C CYS A 135 -1.71 24.86 2.52
N ARG A 136 -2.96 24.88 2.05
CA ARG A 136 -3.41 25.80 1.01
C ARG A 136 -3.36 27.27 1.44
N LYS A 137 -3.56 27.54 2.73
CA LYS A 137 -3.49 28.89 3.28
C LYS A 137 -2.05 29.39 3.30
N SER A 138 -1.11 28.60 3.82
CA SER A 138 0.32 28.92 3.80
C SER A 138 0.89 29.07 2.39
N CYS A 139 0.33 28.36 1.40
CA CYS A 139 0.72 28.51 -0.01
C CYS A 139 0.04 29.66 -0.75
N GLY A 140 -0.82 30.45 -0.10
CA GLY A 140 -1.46 31.61 -0.71
C GLY A 140 -2.39 31.28 -1.89
N VAL A 141 -2.85 30.03 -2.01
CA VAL A 141 -3.70 29.58 -3.13
C VAL A 141 -5.20 29.77 -2.85
N CYS A 142 -5.54 30.43 -1.75
CA CYS A 142 -6.90 30.75 -1.38
C CYS A 142 -7.07 32.26 -1.34
N SER A 143 -7.98 32.76 -2.16
CA SER A 143 -8.58 34.08 -1.98
C SER A 143 -9.55 33.99 -0.81
N GLN A 144 -9.58 35.03 0.03
CA GLN A 144 -10.77 35.29 0.87
C GLN A 144 -12.02 35.43 -0.01
#